data_AF-U4VAW9-F1
#
_entry.id   AF-U4VAW9-F1
#
_cell.length_a   1.000
_cell.length_b   1.000
_cell.length_c   1.000
_cell.angle_alpha   90.00
_cell.angle_beta   90.00
_cell.angle_gamma   90.00
#
_symmetry.space_group_name_H-M   'P 1'
#
loop_
_entity.id
_entity.type
_entity.pdbx_description
1 polymer ?
#
loop_
_entity_poly.entity_id
_entity_poly.type
_entity_poly.pdbx_seq_one_letter_code
_entity_poly.pdbx_strand_id
1 'polypeptide(L)'
;MSSIFRRLKRNKDAKVEIIAGRNATVDCNISWFGGSLTPPSTVEGWGFDYFTLTASDRMSGTLMACPEDSKRTDFVPVRGENFMLRYNSRLPIVIYAKDGFEIRYRIWKPSEETHNAERGG
;
A
#
# COMPACT_ATOMS: atom_id res chain seq x y z
N MET A 1 12.74 -3.80 6.90
CA MET A 1 11.69 -3.59 7.93
C MET A 1 11.36 -2.12 7.99
N SER A 2 10.07 -1.74 7.89
CA SER A 2 9.61 -0.35 7.97
C SER A 2 8.61 -0.17 9.11
N SER A 3 8.76 0.91 9.88
CA SER A 3 7.84 1.28 10.94
C SER A 3 7.20 2.63 10.65
N ILE A 4 5.88 2.70 10.77
CA ILE A 4 5.11 3.94 10.59
C ILE A 4 4.51 4.31 11.96
N PHE A 5 5.00 5.39 12.54
CA PHE A 5 4.45 5.97 13.76
C PHE A 5 4.26 7.47 13.59
N ARG A 6 3.01 7.90 13.43
CA ARG A 6 2.66 9.31 13.38
C ARG A 6 1.45 9.55 14.26
N ARG A 7 1.53 10.55 15.13
CA ARG A 7 0.42 10.96 16.01
C ARG A 7 -0.39 12.09 15.38
N LEU A 8 -1.69 11.88 15.18
CA LEU A 8 -2.65 12.89 14.69
C LEU A 8 -3.62 13.32 15.80
N LYS A 9 -3.95 14.61 15.86
CA LYS A 9 -4.72 15.23 16.96
C LYS A 9 -6.22 14.86 16.99
N ARG A 10 -6.80 14.38 15.88
CA ARG A 10 -8.19 13.86 15.76
C ARG A 10 -8.20 12.77 14.71
N ASN A 11 -8.60 11.54 15.05
CA ASN A 11 -8.45 10.41 14.11
C ASN A 11 -9.32 9.18 14.43
N LYS A 12 -10.60 9.34 14.76
CA LYS A 12 -11.45 8.16 15.05
C LYS A 12 -11.70 7.29 13.80
N ASP A 13 -11.72 7.90 12.60
CA ASP A 13 -12.12 7.22 11.36
C ASP A 13 -11.10 7.30 10.21
N ALA A 14 -9.89 7.80 10.48
CA ALA A 14 -8.84 7.83 9.46
C ALA A 14 -8.32 6.43 9.13
N LYS A 15 -7.74 6.32 7.94
CA LYS A 15 -7.08 5.11 7.45
C LYS A 15 -5.66 5.41 7.01
N VAL A 16 -4.84 4.36 6.96
CA VAL A 16 -3.48 4.41 6.42
C VAL A 16 -3.46 3.54 5.17
N GLU A 17 -3.20 4.15 4.03
CA GLU A 17 -2.86 3.44 2.80
C GLU A 17 -1.38 3.11 2.81
N ILE A 18 -1.06 1.85 2.64
CA ILE A 18 0.29 1.36 2.43
C ILE A 18 0.55 1.33 0.93
N ILE A 19 1.60 2.01 0.50
CA ILE A 19 2.03 2.08 -0.89
C ILE A 19 3.36 1.33 -0.96
N ALA A 20 3.28 0.03 -1.24
CA ALA A 20 4.45 -0.80 -1.45
C ALA A 20 4.86 -0.80 -2.92
N GLY A 21 6.14 -0.96 -3.21
CA GLY A 21 6.65 -1.01 -4.57
C GLY A 21 8.16 -0.93 -4.62
N ARG A 22 8.71 -0.86 -5.83
CA ARG A 22 10.15 -0.64 -6.03
C ARG A 22 10.40 0.11 -7.31
N ASN A 23 11.52 0.82 -7.39
CA ASN A 23 11.93 1.43 -8.64
C ASN A 23 12.36 0.35 -9.65
N ALA A 24 11.85 0.45 -10.87
CA ALA A 24 12.20 -0.44 -11.97
C ALA A 24 12.20 0.32 -13.30
N THR A 25 12.89 -0.21 -14.30
CA THR A 25 12.81 0.29 -15.68
C THR A 25 11.50 -0.17 -16.31
N VAL A 26 10.69 0.77 -16.75
CA VAL A 26 9.37 0.57 -17.38
C VAL A 26 9.28 1.34 -18.68
N ASP A 27 8.30 1.00 -19.51
CA ASP A 27 7.93 1.73 -20.71
C ASP A 27 6.64 2.56 -20.47
N CYS A 28 5.90 2.85 -21.55
CA CYS A 28 4.63 3.57 -21.48
C CYS A 28 3.48 2.78 -20.81
N ASN A 29 3.62 1.47 -20.63
CA ASN A 29 2.59 0.65 -20.02
C ASN A 29 2.43 0.95 -18.52
N ILE A 30 1.19 0.86 -18.06
CA ILE A 30 0.91 0.82 -16.62
C ILE A 30 1.43 -0.52 -16.12
N SER A 31 2.42 -0.48 -15.24
CA SER A 31 3.06 -1.66 -14.67
C SER A 31 2.79 -1.80 -13.17
N TRP A 32 2.73 -3.03 -12.67
CA TRP A 32 2.58 -3.34 -11.25
C TRP A 32 3.16 -4.70 -10.90
N PHE A 33 3.51 -4.90 -9.63
CA PHE A 33 3.75 -6.22 -9.05
C PHE A 33 2.46 -6.75 -8.44
N GLY A 34 2.20 -8.05 -8.53
CA GLY A 34 1.11 -8.69 -7.79
C GLY A 34 1.55 -8.96 -6.33
N GLY A 35 0.66 -8.78 -5.36
CA GLY A 35 0.96 -9.09 -3.97
C GLY A 35 -0.12 -8.68 -2.97
N SER A 36 0.12 -8.92 -1.69
CA SER A 36 -0.80 -8.56 -0.62
C SER A 36 -0.06 -8.27 0.69
N LEU A 37 -0.72 -7.54 1.57
CA LEU A 37 -0.36 -7.52 2.99
C LEU A 37 -1.09 -8.67 3.68
N THR A 38 -0.32 -9.52 4.36
CA THR A 38 -0.87 -10.56 5.23
C THR A 38 -1.59 -9.93 6.42
N PRO A 39 -2.70 -10.54 6.91
CA PRO A 39 -3.33 -10.11 8.16
C PRO A 39 -2.32 -10.02 9.30
N PRO A 40 -2.55 -9.12 10.27
CA PRO A 40 -1.62 -8.90 11.35
C PRO A 40 -1.37 -10.21 12.10
N SER A 41 -0.09 -10.55 12.28
CA SER A 41 0.33 -11.60 13.19
C SER A 41 0.84 -10.95 14.47
N THR A 42 0.52 -11.55 15.62
CA THR A 42 1.00 -11.08 16.91
C THR A 42 2.22 -11.91 17.29
N VAL A 43 3.37 -11.28 17.54
CA VAL A 43 4.49 -11.98 18.18
C VAL A 43 4.19 -12.07 19.68
N GLU A 44 4.10 -13.28 20.19
CA GLU A 44 3.90 -13.53 21.62
C GLU A 44 5.01 -12.83 22.43
N GLY A 45 4.63 -11.96 23.36
CA GLY A 45 5.56 -11.21 24.22
C GLY A 45 6.06 -9.86 23.69
N TRP A 46 5.80 -9.47 22.43
CA TRP A 46 6.28 -8.19 21.87
C TRP A 46 5.23 -7.06 21.89
N GLY A 47 3.94 -7.41 22.03
CA GLY A 47 2.86 -6.46 22.29
C GLY A 47 2.36 -5.63 21.08
N PHE A 48 2.85 -5.91 19.88
CA PHE A 48 2.43 -5.24 18.64
C PHE A 48 2.17 -6.23 17.51
N ASP A 49 1.15 -5.90 16.71
CA ASP A 49 0.87 -6.57 15.45
C ASP A 49 1.83 -6.11 14.35
N TYR A 50 2.22 -7.03 13.49
CA TYR A 50 2.98 -6.72 12.28
C TYR A 50 2.34 -7.33 11.05
N PHE A 51 2.60 -6.68 9.91
CA PHE A 51 2.16 -7.12 8.60
C PHE A 51 3.37 -7.59 7.79
N THR A 52 3.19 -8.60 6.96
CA THR A 52 4.21 -9.02 5.98
C THR A 52 3.68 -8.76 4.58
N LEU A 53 4.47 -8.03 3.78
CA LEU A 53 4.26 -7.87 2.35
C LEU A 53 4.75 -9.12 1.63
N THR A 54 3.81 -9.80 0.98
CA THR A 54 4.10 -10.86 0.01
C THR A 54 3.92 -10.28 -1.38
N ALA A 55 5.01 -10.12 -2.13
CA ALA A 55 5.00 -9.56 -3.48
C ALA A 55 5.72 -10.47 -4.47
N SER A 56 5.18 -10.57 -5.68
CA SER A 56 5.79 -11.25 -6.82
C SER A 56 7.01 -10.48 -7.32
N ASP A 57 8.05 -11.19 -7.73
CA ASP A 57 9.18 -10.59 -8.45
C ASP A 57 8.86 -10.29 -9.93
N ARG A 58 7.79 -10.89 -10.47
CA ARG A 58 7.33 -10.67 -11.85
C ARG A 58 6.39 -9.47 -11.92
N MET A 59 6.67 -8.58 -12.87
CA MET A 59 5.85 -7.42 -13.18
C MET A 59 4.76 -7.80 -14.20
N SER A 60 3.56 -7.30 -13.97
CA SER A 60 2.45 -7.31 -14.92
C SER A 60 2.22 -5.90 -15.47
N GLY A 61 1.60 -5.79 -16.63
CA GLY A 61 1.27 -4.49 -17.20
C GLY A 61 0.17 -4.53 -18.25
N THR A 62 -0.21 -3.36 -18.73
CA THR A 62 -1.06 -3.21 -19.93
C THR A 62 -0.31 -3.66 -21.20
N LEU A 63 -1.01 -3.70 -22.33
CA LEU A 63 -0.47 -4.12 -23.63
C LEU A 63 -0.59 -3.00 -24.69
N MET A 64 -0.21 -1.79 -24.32
CA MET A 64 -0.14 -0.66 -25.25
C MET A 64 1.11 -0.79 -26.14
N ALA A 65 1.01 -0.33 -27.39
CA ALA A 65 2.17 -0.14 -28.24
C ALA A 65 2.99 1.06 -27.74
N CYS A 66 4.22 0.80 -27.29
CA CYS A 66 5.09 1.84 -26.75
C CYS A 66 6.15 2.30 -27.76
N PRO A 67 6.41 3.62 -27.87
CA PRO A 67 7.57 4.15 -28.57
C PRO A 67 8.89 3.63 -28.00
N GLU A 68 9.93 3.52 -28.82
CA GLU A 68 11.25 2.98 -28.40
C GLU A 68 11.91 3.80 -27.29
N ASP A 69 11.69 5.12 -27.27
CA ASP A 69 12.26 6.08 -26.33
C ASP A 69 11.44 6.26 -25.04
N SER A 70 10.36 5.48 -24.86
CA SER A 70 9.48 5.58 -23.68
C SER A 70 10.06 4.97 -22.39
N LYS A 71 11.22 4.31 -22.47
CA LYS A 71 11.87 3.65 -21.32
C LYS A 71 12.34 4.66 -20.29
N ARG A 72 11.99 4.41 -19.03
CA ARG A 72 12.28 5.28 -17.89
C ARG A 72 12.32 4.49 -16.59
N THR A 73 12.97 5.04 -15.56
CA THR A 73 12.89 4.47 -14.21
C THR A 73 11.66 5.04 -13.51
N ASP A 74 10.84 4.18 -12.92
CA ASP A 74 9.65 4.58 -12.17
C ASP A 74 9.43 3.71 -10.94
N PHE A 75 8.69 4.24 -9.97
CA PHE A 75 8.21 3.49 -8.83
C PHE A 75 7.02 2.61 -9.25
N VAL A 76 7.26 1.30 -9.36
CA VAL A 76 6.25 0.33 -9.74
C VAL A 76 5.56 -0.21 -8.49
N PRO A 77 4.25 0.03 -8.30
CA PRO A 77 3.55 -0.36 -7.09
C PRO A 77 3.23 -1.84 -7.05
N VAL A 78 3.08 -2.38 -5.84
CA VAL A 78 2.41 -3.67 -5.60
C VAL A 78 0.90 -3.43 -5.57
N ARG A 79 0.14 -4.26 -6.28
CA ARG A 79 -1.33 -4.26 -6.29
C ARG A 79 -1.87 -5.58 -5.76
N GLY A 80 -2.92 -5.46 -4.95
CA GLY A 80 -3.73 -6.56 -4.45
C GLY A 80 -4.43 -6.13 -3.16
N GLU A 81 -4.51 -7.03 -2.19
CA GLU A 81 -5.41 -6.88 -1.04
C GLU A 81 -4.74 -6.30 0.21
N ASN A 82 -5.57 -5.74 1.09
CA ASN A 82 -5.23 -5.32 2.46
C ASN A 82 -4.25 -4.15 2.61
N PHE A 83 -4.03 -3.36 1.55
CA PHE A 83 -3.19 -2.15 1.62
C PHE A 83 -3.84 -0.95 2.33
N MET A 84 -5.11 -1.05 2.75
CA MET A 84 -5.79 -0.02 3.53
C MET A 84 -5.99 -0.49 4.98
N LEU A 85 -5.21 0.08 5.89
CA LEU A 85 -5.21 -0.25 7.30
C LEU A 85 -5.99 0.78 8.13
N ARG A 86 -6.52 0.35 9.27
CA ARG A 86 -7.11 1.27 10.24
C ARG A 86 -6.01 2.12 10.87
N TYR A 87 -6.24 3.43 10.97
CA TYR A 87 -5.32 4.28 11.71
C TYR A 87 -5.53 4.11 13.22
N ASN A 88 -4.45 3.89 13.96
CA ASN A 88 -4.43 3.94 15.42
C ASN A 88 -3.17 4.68 15.89
N SER A 89 -3.31 5.89 16.45
CA SER A 89 -2.15 6.68 16.90
C SER A 89 -1.44 6.13 18.14
N ARG A 90 -2.01 5.11 18.80
CA ARG A 90 -1.44 4.49 20.00
C ARG A 90 -0.52 3.32 19.69
N LEU A 91 -0.64 2.71 18.50
CA LEU A 91 0.15 1.55 18.11
C LEU A 91 0.91 1.85 16.81
N PRO A 92 2.21 1.55 16.73
CA PRO A 92 2.94 1.60 15.47
C PRO A 92 2.43 0.53 14.51
N ILE A 93 2.47 0.83 13.22
CA ILE A 93 2.28 -0.17 12.16
C ILE A 93 3.67 -0.63 11.74
N VAL A 94 3.94 -1.93 11.89
CA VAL A 94 5.21 -2.56 11.51
C VAL A 94 4.99 -3.41 10.27
N ILE A 95 5.80 -3.18 9.22
CA ILE A 95 5.70 -3.91 7.95
C ILE A 95 7.04 -4.54 7.60
N TYR A 96 7.03 -5.85 7.42
CA TYR A 96 8.13 -6.61 6.85
C TYR A 96 7.93 -6.73 5.34
N ALA A 97 8.99 -6.50 4.58
CA ALA A 97 9.01 -6.65 3.14
C ALA A 97 10.34 -7.28 2.73
N LYS A 98 10.33 -8.05 1.64
CA LYS A 98 11.53 -8.56 1.00
C LYS A 98 12.43 -7.40 0.56
N ASP A 99 13.75 -7.63 0.58
CA ASP A 99 14.73 -6.65 0.10
C ASP A 99 14.40 -6.15 -1.31
N GLY A 100 14.65 -4.85 -1.52
CA GLY A 100 14.37 -4.14 -2.76
C GLY A 100 12.96 -3.58 -2.87
N PHE A 101 12.02 -3.96 -1.99
CA PHE A 101 10.71 -3.28 -1.90
C PHE A 101 10.74 -2.17 -0.86
N GLU A 102 10.30 -0.98 -1.28
CA GLU A 102 10.09 0.18 -0.43
C GLU A 102 8.63 0.21 0.08
N ILE A 103 8.46 0.71 1.30
CA ILE A 103 7.16 0.95 1.92
C ILE A 103 6.97 2.45 2.08
N ARG A 104 6.01 3.01 1.34
CA ARG A 104 5.51 4.38 1.50
C ARG A 104 4.12 4.31 2.13
N TYR A 105 3.61 5.45 2.60
CA TYR A 105 2.27 5.51 3.16
C TYR A 105 1.57 6.83 2.89
N ARG A 106 0.24 6.79 2.89
CA ARG A 106 -0.63 7.95 2.82
C ARG A 106 -1.70 7.85 3.90
N ILE A 107 -2.06 8.97 4.52
CA ILE A 107 -3.15 9.00 5.49
C ILE A 107 -4.41 9.52 4.80
N TRP A 108 -5.48 8.73 4.89
CA TRP A 108 -6.80 9.09 4.41
C TRP A 108 -7.68 9.54 5.56
N LYS A 109 -8.46 10.58 5.32
CA LYS A 109 -9.50 11.05 6.23
C LYS A 109 -10.84 11.00 5.49
N PRO A 110 -11.91 10.54 6.15
CA PRO A 110 -13.23 10.61 5.55
C PRO A 110 -13.67 12.07 5.38
N SER A 111 -14.61 12.29 4.46
CA SER A 111 -15.40 13.52 4.43
C SER A 111 -16.19 13.68 5.73
N GLU A 112 -16.60 14.91 6.03
CA GLU A 112 -17.50 15.17 7.17
C GLU A 112 -18.93 14.71 6.87
N GLU A 113 -19.30 14.65 5.59
CA GLU A 113 -20.64 14.28 5.13
C GLU A 113 -20.72 12.80 4.74
N THR A 114 -21.87 12.21 5.06
CA THR A 114 -22.31 10.90 4.56
C THR A 114 -23.58 11.10 3.75
N HIS A 115 -23.67 10.47 2.59
CA HIS A 115 -24.86 10.54 1.74
C HIS A 115 -25.49 9.15 1.60
N ASN A 116 -26.82 9.13 1.43
CA ASN A 116 -27.53 7.90 1.08
C ASN A 116 -27.38 7.63 -0.42
N ALA A 117 -27.30 6.36 -0.81
CA ALA A 117 -27.35 5.98 -2.22
C ALA A 117 -28.78 6.04 -2.74
N GLU A 118 -28.97 6.47 -3.99
CA GLU A 118 -30.26 6.41 -4.67
C GLU A 118 -30.46 5.03 -5.31
N ARG A 119 -31.68 4.49 -5.22
CA ARG A 119 -32.02 3.22 -5.87
C ARG A 119 -32.17 3.45 -7.37
N GLY A 120 -31.29 2.86 -8.18
CA GLY A 120 -31.44 2.82 -9.63
C GLY A 120 -32.73 2.10 -10.01
N GLY A 121 -33.54 2.74 -10.87
CA GLY A 121 -34.75 2.16 -11.46
C GLY A 121 -34.47 1.20 -12.60
#